data_AF-A0A7S2A9H1-F1
#
_entry.id   AF-A0A7S2A9H1-F1
#
_cell.length_a   1.000
_cell.length_b   1.000
_cell.length_c   1.000
_cell.angle_alpha   90.00
_cell.angle_beta   90.00
_cell.angle_gamma   90.00
#
_symmetry.space_group_name_H-M   'P 1'
#
loop_
_entity.id
_entity.type
_entity.pdbx_description
1 polymer ?
#
loop_
_entity_poly.entity_id
_entity_poly.type
_entity_poly.pdbx_seq_one_letter_code
_entity_poly.pdbx_strand_id
1 'polypeptide(L)'
;MPSHGELTSDSQSRSIDTVVAWIQRIYLPRRFVRCCPRLFKKNNPDGKNSNNDDNDKEHSVHDIPLISGVDHVVNGSLPASESIKICGIRPPRYLFYMLSGGLCDVLQLALDLFVHRVLVVEDPSLCWAIGFALSIVARHTSHRYLVFGKYVGGYWSSLGRMYAGYSIIIFLSTSFNFIMTRIAGVPHYMAWAITLLWTGVVNYFILKRLWSFGGQNNKENKKAKAEGAKQQVFIKRKERDLEHGADVRNHLGELKDSTANRRSLKDDAEIHARFS
;
A
#
# COMPACT_ATOMS: atom_id res chain seq x y z
N MET A 1 -23.78 -33.38 14.27
CA MET A 1 -23.87 -31.93 13.98
C MET A 1 -23.46 -31.72 12.53
N PRO A 2 -24.36 -31.30 11.64
CA PRO A 2 -24.04 -31.12 10.22
C PRO A 2 -23.20 -29.85 10.03
N SER A 3 -22.11 -29.99 9.27
CA SER A 3 -21.21 -28.90 8.90
C SER A 3 -21.96 -27.93 7.97
N HIS A 4 -22.35 -26.78 8.49
CA HIS A 4 -23.04 -25.74 7.73
C HIS A 4 -22.05 -25.02 6.79
N GLY A 5 -22.13 -25.35 5.50
CA GLY A 5 -22.27 -24.36 4.43
C GLY A 5 -21.02 -23.63 3.92
N GLU A 6 -20.24 -24.30 3.06
CA GLU A 6 -19.22 -23.68 2.19
C GLU A 6 -19.76 -23.35 0.78
N LEU A 7 -21.09 -23.31 0.60
CA LEU A 7 -21.73 -23.26 -0.72
C LEU A 7 -21.98 -21.85 -1.30
N THR A 8 -21.60 -20.77 -0.60
CA THR A 8 -21.93 -19.40 -1.03
C THR A 8 -20.80 -18.67 -1.76
N SER A 9 -19.55 -19.08 -1.60
CA SER A 9 -18.39 -18.38 -2.18
C SER A 9 -18.34 -18.51 -3.70
N ASP A 10 -18.56 -19.72 -4.24
CA ASP A 10 -18.43 -19.99 -5.67
C ASP A 10 -19.49 -19.28 -6.52
N SER A 11 -20.73 -19.19 -6.01
CA SER A 11 -21.81 -18.50 -6.70
C SER A 11 -21.57 -16.99 -6.76
N GLN A 12 -20.99 -16.41 -5.70
CA GLN A 12 -20.69 -14.99 -5.65
C GLN A 12 -19.55 -14.63 -6.63
N SER A 13 -18.50 -15.46 -6.71
CA SER A 13 -17.39 -15.25 -7.65
C SER A 13 -17.88 -15.22 -9.10
N ARG A 14 -18.72 -16.19 -9.50
CA ARG A 14 -19.22 -16.28 -10.88
C ARG A 14 -20.05 -15.06 -11.30
N SER A 15 -20.85 -14.51 -10.38
CA SER A 15 -21.64 -13.31 -10.65
C SER A 15 -20.75 -12.09 -10.91
N ILE A 16 -19.72 -11.91 -10.09
CA ILE A 16 -18.79 -10.79 -10.21
C ILE A 16 -17.99 -10.89 -11.52
N ASP A 17 -17.48 -12.06 -11.87
CA ASP A 17 -16.71 -12.26 -13.10
C ASP A 17 -17.54 -11.94 -14.35
N THR A 18 -18.84 -12.29 -14.32
CA THR A 18 -19.78 -11.97 -15.41
C THR A 18 -19.96 -10.47 -15.57
N VAL A 19 -20.12 -9.73 -14.46
CA VAL A 19 -20.26 -8.26 -14.48
C VAL A 19 -18.97 -7.60 -14.96
N VAL A 20 -17.81 -8.07 -14.49
CA VAL A 20 -16.50 -7.55 -14.93
C VAL A 20 -16.30 -7.78 -16.43
N ALA A 21 -16.58 -8.99 -16.92
CA ALA A 21 -16.51 -9.30 -18.34
C ALA A 21 -17.47 -8.44 -19.17
N TRP A 22 -18.68 -8.16 -18.66
CA TRP A 22 -19.64 -7.29 -19.33
C TRP A 22 -19.15 -5.83 -19.42
N ILE A 23 -18.61 -5.27 -18.33
CA ILE A 23 -18.05 -3.91 -18.30
C ILE A 23 -16.86 -3.79 -19.27
N GLN A 24 -15.99 -4.81 -19.32
CA GLN A 24 -14.82 -4.82 -20.20
C GLN A 24 -15.17 -4.95 -21.69
N ARG A 25 -16.36 -5.48 -22.02
CA ARG A 25 -16.86 -5.58 -23.40
C ARG A 25 -17.37 -4.26 -23.97
N ILE A 26 -17.36 -3.17 -23.20
CA ILE A 26 -17.75 -1.85 -23.71
C ILE A 26 -16.55 -1.24 -24.45
N TYR A 27 -16.62 -1.25 -25.79
CA TYR A 27 -15.62 -0.65 -26.67
C TYR A 27 -16.10 0.70 -27.22
N LEU A 28 -15.21 1.69 -27.28
CA LEU A 28 -15.54 2.99 -27.89
C LEU A 28 -15.41 2.93 -29.42
N PRO A 29 -16.36 3.51 -30.17
CA PRO A 29 -16.23 3.62 -31.62
C PRO A 29 -15.05 4.54 -32.00
N ARG A 30 -14.28 4.13 -33.02
CA ARG A 30 -13.04 4.77 -33.50
C ARG A 30 -13.09 6.29 -33.70
N ARG A 31 -14.27 6.87 -33.92
CA ARG A 31 -14.42 8.32 -34.16
C ARG A 31 -13.95 9.19 -32.99
N PHE A 32 -14.00 8.67 -31.74
CA PHE A 32 -13.56 9.42 -30.56
C PHE A 32 -12.04 9.42 -30.32
N VAL A 33 -11.29 8.48 -30.92
CA VAL A 33 -9.86 8.29 -30.62
C VAL A 33 -8.97 9.31 -31.34
N ARG A 34 -9.44 9.98 -32.40
CA ARG A 34 -8.65 10.94 -33.19
C ARG A 34 -8.26 12.22 -32.41
N CYS A 35 -8.88 12.51 -31.28
CA CYS A 35 -8.62 13.73 -30.53
C CYS A 35 -7.44 13.65 -29.53
N CYS A 36 -6.83 12.47 -29.31
CA CYS A 36 -5.72 12.32 -28.36
C CYS A 36 -4.44 11.67 -28.98
N PRO A 37 -3.75 12.30 -29.94
CA PRO A 37 -2.70 11.63 -30.72
C PRO A 37 -1.34 11.48 -30.01
N ARG A 38 -1.11 12.09 -28.84
CA ARG A 38 0.27 12.33 -28.33
C ARG A 38 0.64 11.71 -26.98
N LEU A 39 -0.24 10.98 -26.30
CA LEU A 39 0.03 10.52 -24.92
C LEU A 39 0.56 9.08 -24.78
N PHE A 40 0.75 8.36 -25.89
CA PHE A 40 1.16 6.94 -25.87
C PHE A 40 2.61 6.68 -26.30
N LYS A 41 3.53 7.63 -26.12
CA LYS A 41 4.97 7.33 -26.25
C LYS A 41 5.44 6.64 -24.97
N LYS A 42 5.27 5.32 -24.92
CA LYS A 42 5.71 4.43 -23.85
C LYS A 42 7.24 4.47 -23.73
N ASN A 43 7.77 5.31 -22.85
CA ASN A 43 9.14 5.15 -22.36
C ASN A 43 9.15 3.89 -21.49
N ASN A 44 9.65 2.79 -22.02
CA ASN A 44 9.94 1.57 -21.27
C ASN A 44 11.42 1.61 -20.87
N PRO A 45 11.79 2.08 -19.66
CA PRO A 45 13.20 2.18 -19.26
C PRO A 45 13.82 0.83 -18.85
N ASP A 46 13.03 -0.24 -18.71
CA ASP A 46 13.55 -1.54 -18.30
C ASP A 46 13.64 -2.50 -19.50
N GLY A 47 14.71 -2.31 -20.27
CA GLY A 47 15.22 -3.32 -21.21
C GLY A 47 15.77 -4.52 -20.45
N LYS A 48 14.89 -5.42 -20.00
CA LYS A 48 15.26 -6.79 -19.68
C LYS A 48 14.80 -7.68 -20.83
N ASN A 49 15.79 -8.13 -21.61
CA ASN A 49 15.68 -9.21 -22.59
C ASN A 49 15.00 -10.43 -21.95
N SER A 50 13.71 -10.59 -22.20
CA SER A 50 13.03 -11.87 -22.01
C SER A 50 12.81 -12.45 -23.40
N ASN A 51 13.80 -13.22 -23.87
CA ASN A 51 13.66 -14.06 -25.05
C ASN A 51 12.72 -15.21 -24.68
N ASN A 52 11.42 -15.05 -24.87
CA ASN A 52 10.50 -16.16 -24.95
C ASN A 52 9.71 -16.00 -26.25
N ASP A 53 9.99 -16.94 -27.17
CA ASP A 53 9.20 -17.23 -28.35
C ASP A 53 7.78 -17.63 -27.92
N ASP A 54 6.85 -16.69 -27.96
CA ASP A 54 5.42 -17.00 -27.92
C ASP A 54 4.82 -16.60 -29.26
N ASN A 55 4.27 -17.60 -29.96
CA ASN A 55 3.52 -17.47 -31.20
C ASN A 55 2.50 -16.32 -31.14
N ASP A 56 2.81 -15.25 -31.87
CA ASP A 56 1.97 -14.08 -32.08
C ASP A 56 0.65 -14.50 -32.77
N LYS A 57 -0.38 -14.74 -31.95
CA LYS A 57 -1.74 -14.40 -32.38
C LYS A 57 -1.72 -12.89 -32.55
N GLU A 58 -1.70 -12.45 -33.81
CA GLU A 58 -1.91 -11.08 -34.27
C GLU A 58 -3.25 -10.58 -33.72
N HIS A 59 -3.26 -10.22 -32.43
CA HIS A 59 -4.36 -9.56 -31.78
C HIS A 59 -4.43 -8.20 -32.45
N SER A 60 -5.36 -8.08 -33.40
CA SER A 60 -5.69 -6.86 -34.13
C SER A 60 -5.55 -5.66 -33.18
N VAL A 61 -4.57 -4.81 -33.47
CA VAL A 61 -4.02 -3.70 -32.65
C VAL A 61 -5.04 -2.55 -32.49
N HIS A 62 -6.33 -2.86 -32.43
CA HIS A 62 -7.39 -1.92 -32.76
C HIS A 62 -8.52 -1.81 -31.75
N ASP A 63 -8.58 -2.69 -30.75
CA ASP A 63 -9.60 -2.62 -29.71
C ASP A 63 -8.96 -2.22 -28.38
N ILE A 64 -8.94 -0.91 -28.10
CA ILE A 64 -8.56 -0.40 -26.79
C ILE A 64 -9.81 -0.49 -25.90
N PRO A 65 -9.82 -1.30 -24.83
CA PRO A 65 -10.97 -1.37 -23.93
C PRO A 65 -11.20 -0.01 -23.28
N LEU A 66 -12.49 0.40 -23.15
CA LEU A 66 -12.85 1.68 -22.53
C LEU A 66 -12.33 1.77 -21.10
N ILE A 67 -12.46 0.67 -20.36
CA ILE A 67 -12.01 0.54 -18.98
C ILE A 67 -11.15 -0.71 -18.88
N SER A 68 -9.89 -0.55 -18.47
CA SER A 68 -8.98 -1.66 -18.17
C SER A 68 -8.55 -1.64 -16.71
N GLY A 69 -8.20 -2.80 -16.15
CA GLY A 69 -7.68 -2.95 -14.78
C GLY A 69 -8.74 -3.04 -13.67
N VAL A 70 -10.02 -3.27 -14.02
CA VAL A 70 -11.11 -3.49 -13.05
C VAL A 70 -10.90 -4.81 -12.28
N ASP A 71 -10.37 -5.81 -12.95
CA ASP A 71 -10.02 -7.13 -12.40
C ASP A 71 -9.06 -7.02 -11.20
N HIS A 72 -8.06 -6.15 -11.28
CA HIS A 72 -7.13 -5.93 -10.16
C HIS A 72 -7.80 -5.29 -8.93
N VAL A 73 -8.85 -4.48 -9.13
CA VAL A 73 -9.61 -3.88 -8.03
C VAL A 73 -10.47 -4.92 -7.33
N VAL A 74 -11.19 -5.72 -8.13
CA VAL A 74 -12.07 -6.79 -7.64
C VAL A 74 -11.27 -7.83 -6.87
N ASN A 75 -10.10 -8.20 -7.38
CA ASN A 75 -9.18 -9.12 -6.72
C ASN A 75 -8.46 -8.50 -5.51
N GLY A 76 -8.66 -7.20 -5.23
CA GLY A 76 -8.05 -6.50 -4.11
C GLY A 76 -6.51 -6.45 -4.15
N SER A 77 -5.92 -6.63 -5.34
CA SER A 77 -4.47 -6.62 -5.51
C SER A 77 -3.92 -5.19 -5.55
N LEU A 78 -4.63 -4.28 -6.23
CA LEU A 78 -4.28 -2.88 -6.40
C LEU A 78 -5.49 -1.96 -6.19
N PRO A 79 -5.30 -0.72 -5.69
CA PRO A 79 -6.40 0.22 -5.58
C PRO A 79 -6.89 0.67 -6.96
N ALA A 80 -8.18 1.01 -7.06
CA ALA A 80 -8.79 1.47 -8.32
C ALA A 80 -8.04 2.66 -8.93
N SER A 81 -7.53 3.56 -8.10
CA SER A 81 -6.73 4.71 -8.54
C SER A 81 -5.40 4.36 -9.22
N GLU A 82 -4.95 3.11 -9.09
CA GLU A 82 -3.71 2.57 -9.69
C GLU A 82 -3.97 1.64 -10.86
N SER A 83 -5.00 0.82 -10.78
CA SER A 83 -5.27 -0.18 -11.81
C SER A 83 -6.17 0.34 -12.94
N ILE A 84 -7.14 1.20 -12.64
CA ILE A 84 -8.15 1.60 -13.62
C ILE A 84 -7.56 2.64 -14.59
N LYS A 85 -7.65 2.33 -15.90
CA LYS A 85 -7.38 3.27 -16.98
C LYS A 85 -8.65 3.46 -17.80
N ILE A 86 -9.05 4.72 -17.99
CA ILE A 86 -10.21 5.11 -18.80
C ILE A 86 -9.68 5.64 -20.12
N CYS A 87 -10.04 5.00 -21.23
CA CYS A 87 -9.49 5.29 -22.57
C CYS A 87 -7.95 5.24 -22.60
N GLY A 88 -7.35 4.35 -21.80
CA GLY A 88 -5.89 4.24 -21.66
C GLY A 88 -5.23 5.35 -20.82
N ILE A 89 -5.97 6.39 -20.42
CA ILE A 89 -5.49 7.46 -19.54
C ILE A 89 -5.81 7.08 -18.09
N ARG A 90 -4.84 7.30 -17.21
CA ARG A 90 -5.03 7.12 -15.78
C ARG A 90 -5.66 8.39 -15.19
N PRO A 91 -6.91 8.36 -14.71
CA PRO A 91 -7.54 9.57 -14.18
C PRO A 91 -6.84 10.01 -12.87
N PRO A 92 -6.91 11.31 -12.52
CA PRO A 92 -6.33 11.81 -11.29
C PRO A 92 -6.90 11.09 -10.06
N ARG A 93 -6.06 10.76 -9.07
CA ARG A 93 -6.49 10.10 -7.82
C ARG A 93 -7.63 10.82 -7.11
N TYR A 94 -7.68 12.14 -7.23
CA TYR A 94 -8.73 12.99 -6.67
C TYR A 94 -10.14 12.65 -7.21
N LEU A 95 -10.24 12.20 -8.47
CA LEU A 95 -11.52 11.81 -9.06
C LEU A 95 -12.09 10.57 -8.35
N PHE A 96 -11.26 9.54 -8.13
CA PHE A 96 -11.67 8.37 -7.35
C PHE A 96 -11.99 8.70 -5.90
N TYR A 97 -11.27 9.67 -5.31
CA TYR A 97 -11.59 10.18 -3.98
C TYR A 97 -12.98 10.82 -3.94
N MET A 98 -13.33 11.64 -4.94
CA MET A 98 -14.65 12.26 -5.05
C MET A 98 -15.77 11.24 -5.28
N LEU A 99 -15.57 10.26 -6.17
CA LEU A 99 -16.54 9.19 -6.38
C LEU A 99 -16.75 8.34 -5.13
N SER A 100 -15.66 7.99 -4.45
CA SER A 100 -15.70 7.29 -3.17
C SER A 100 -16.45 8.11 -2.11
N GLY A 101 -16.17 9.41 -2.03
CA GLY A 101 -16.85 10.33 -1.10
C GLY A 101 -18.35 10.36 -1.35
N GLY A 102 -18.76 10.61 -2.60
CA GLY A 102 -20.18 10.65 -2.97
C GLY A 102 -20.91 9.34 -2.69
N LEU A 103 -20.31 8.19 -3.00
CA LEU A 103 -20.89 6.88 -2.68
C LEU A 103 -21.05 6.68 -1.16
N CYS A 104 -20.07 7.14 -0.39
CA CYS A 104 -20.15 7.07 1.08
C CYS A 104 -21.20 8.02 1.65
N ASP A 105 -21.46 9.15 1.02
CA ASP A 105 -22.48 10.09 1.47
C ASP A 105 -23.89 9.56 1.20
N VAL A 106 -24.10 8.88 0.05
CA VAL A 106 -25.34 8.12 -0.22
C VAL A 106 -25.54 7.02 0.83
N LEU A 107 -24.47 6.29 1.16
CA LEU A 107 -24.54 5.25 2.19
C LEU A 107 -24.80 5.83 3.59
N GLN A 108 -24.21 6.98 3.91
CA GLN A 108 -24.45 7.69 5.16
C GLN A 108 -25.92 8.12 5.27
N LEU A 109 -26.51 8.63 4.19
CA LEU A 109 -27.94 8.96 4.16
C LEU A 109 -28.79 7.70 4.38
N ALA A 110 -28.44 6.58 3.76
CA ALA A 110 -29.14 5.32 3.96
C ALA A 110 -29.02 4.81 5.41
N LEU A 111 -27.84 4.93 6.03
CA LEU A 111 -27.61 4.58 7.43
C LEU A 111 -28.38 5.49 8.39
N ASP A 112 -28.44 6.78 8.11
CA ASP A 112 -29.19 7.75 8.90
C ASP A 112 -30.70 7.43 8.86
N LEU A 113 -31.24 7.19 7.66
CA LEU A 113 -32.64 6.73 7.50
C LEU A 113 -32.89 5.39 8.20
N PHE A 114 -31.93 4.46 8.14
CA PHE A 114 -32.03 3.17 8.83
C PHE A 114 -32.05 3.34 10.35
N VAL A 115 -31.13 4.13 10.91
CA VAL A 115 -31.07 4.43 12.35
C VAL A 115 -32.37 5.09 12.81
N HIS A 116 -32.85 6.09 12.07
CA HIS A 116 -34.11 6.76 12.36
C HIS A 116 -35.29 5.77 12.39
N ARG A 117 -35.34 4.83 11.44
CA ARG A 117 -36.45 3.87 11.33
C ARG A 117 -36.38 2.72 12.35
N VAL A 118 -35.18 2.25 12.70
CA VAL A 118 -35.00 1.04 13.52
C VAL A 118 -34.83 1.37 15.00
N LEU A 119 -34.08 2.43 15.32
CA LEU A 119 -33.77 2.79 16.71
C LEU A 119 -34.77 3.78 17.31
N VAL A 120 -35.70 4.31 16.50
CA VAL A 120 -36.76 5.26 16.93
C VAL A 120 -36.17 6.41 17.77
N VAL A 121 -35.01 6.91 17.35
CA VAL A 121 -34.33 8.03 18.02
C VAL A 121 -35.04 9.31 17.59
N GLU A 122 -35.72 9.96 18.53
CA GLU A 122 -36.46 11.22 18.27
C GLU A 122 -35.51 12.40 18.01
N ASP A 123 -34.31 12.38 18.62
CA ASP A 123 -33.33 13.44 18.45
C ASP A 123 -32.60 13.37 17.10
N PRO A 124 -32.85 14.30 16.16
CA PRO A 124 -32.26 14.26 14.82
C PRO A 124 -30.73 14.40 14.87
N SER A 125 -30.21 15.16 15.83
CA SER A 125 -28.77 15.33 16.05
C SER A 125 -28.09 14.04 16.48
N LEU A 126 -28.74 13.25 17.35
CA LEU A 126 -28.20 11.98 17.83
C LEU A 126 -28.26 10.92 16.72
N CYS A 127 -29.38 10.84 16.01
CA CYS A 127 -29.54 9.98 14.84
C CYS A 127 -28.43 10.25 13.81
N TRP A 128 -28.25 11.51 13.45
CA TRP A 128 -27.21 11.94 12.51
C TRP A 128 -25.80 11.59 13.00
N ALA A 129 -25.50 11.81 14.29
CA ALA A 129 -24.20 11.50 14.86
C ALA A 129 -23.88 10.00 14.83
N ILE A 130 -24.87 9.15 15.14
CA ILE A 130 -24.73 7.68 15.07
C ILE A 130 -24.55 7.25 13.61
N GLY A 131 -25.38 7.75 12.68
CA GLY A 131 -25.28 7.46 11.26
C GLY A 131 -23.92 7.87 10.68
N PHE A 132 -23.41 9.04 11.07
CA PHE A 132 -22.08 9.51 10.70
C PHE A 132 -20.96 8.65 11.31
N ALA A 133 -21.07 8.27 12.58
CA ALA A 133 -20.06 7.43 13.24
C ALA A 133 -19.94 6.05 12.58
N LEU A 134 -21.06 5.46 12.17
CA LEU A 134 -21.10 4.19 11.42
C LEU A 134 -20.59 4.36 9.99
N SER A 135 -20.92 5.47 9.32
CA SER A 135 -20.49 5.72 7.95
C SER A 135 -18.97 5.83 7.81
N ILE A 136 -18.25 6.22 8.86
CA ILE A 136 -16.77 6.28 8.86
C ILE A 136 -16.16 4.91 8.53
N VAL A 137 -16.73 3.80 9.00
CA VAL A 137 -16.21 2.45 8.73
C VAL A 137 -16.31 2.12 7.24
N ALA A 138 -17.46 2.42 6.63
CA ALA A 138 -17.66 2.22 5.21
C ALA A 138 -16.79 3.17 4.38
N ARG A 139 -16.67 4.43 4.80
CA ARG A 139 -15.80 5.42 4.17
C ARG A 139 -14.34 5.00 4.22
N HIS A 140 -13.90 4.43 5.34
CA HIS A 140 -12.54 3.91 5.50
C HIS A 140 -12.27 2.76 4.53
N THR A 141 -13.20 1.81 4.49
CA THR A 141 -13.14 0.66 3.59
C THR A 141 -13.10 1.10 2.13
N SER A 142 -13.98 2.02 1.75
CA SER A 142 -14.03 2.59 0.40
C SER A 142 -12.72 3.30 0.02
N HIS A 143 -12.17 4.14 0.89
CA HIS A 143 -10.89 4.80 0.64
C HIS A 143 -9.71 3.83 0.51
N ARG A 144 -9.73 2.74 1.28
CA ARG A 144 -8.70 1.69 1.21
C ARG A 144 -8.73 0.97 -0.13
N TYR A 145 -9.91 0.60 -0.64
CA TYR A 145 -10.02 -0.16 -1.89
C TYR A 145 -9.98 0.73 -3.15
N LEU A 146 -10.60 1.92 -3.11
CA LEU A 146 -10.71 2.78 -4.29
C LEU A 146 -9.51 3.73 -4.45
N VAL A 147 -8.98 4.28 -3.36
CA VAL A 147 -8.09 5.44 -3.44
C VAL A 147 -6.64 5.10 -3.08
N PHE A 148 -6.41 4.64 -1.85
CA PHE A 148 -5.06 4.63 -1.25
C PHE A 148 -4.40 3.25 -1.14
N GLY A 149 -5.16 2.16 -1.32
CA GLY A 149 -4.65 0.79 -1.23
C GLY A 149 -4.40 0.31 0.21
N LYS A 150 -3.66 -0.79 0.34
CA LYS A 150 -3.37 -1.41 1.65
C LYS A 150 -2.54 -0.48 2.53
N TYR A 151 -3.09 -0.14 3.70
CA TYR A 151 -2.39 0.68 4.69
C TYR A 151 -1.32 -0.12 5.44
N VAL A 152 -0.19 0.53 5.68
CA VAL A 152 0.96 -0.02 6.41
C VAL A 152 0.82 0.35 7.90
N GLY A 153 0.41 -0.61 8.73
CA GLY A 153 0.19 -0.38 10.17
C GLY A 153 -1.07 -1.03 10.75
N GLY A 154 -1.70 -1.94 10.01
CA GLY A 154 -2.90 -2.65 10.46
C GLY A 154 -4.19 -1.86 10.24
N TYR A 155 -5.31 -2.58 10.23
CA TYR A 155 -6.64 -2.00 9.98
C TYR A 155 -7.03 -1.01 11.08
N TRP A 156 -6.96 -1.44 12.34
CA TRP A 156 -7.39 -0.64 13.50
C TRP A 156 -6.61 0.66 13.69
N SER A 157 -5.29 0.66 13.47
CA SER A 157 -4.49 1.90 13.56
C SER A 157 -4.91 2.89 12.48
N SER A 158 -5.14 2.42 11.25
CA SER A 158 -5.61 3.29 10.16
C SER A 158 -7.03 3.82 10.40
N LEU A 159 -7.90 3.00 10.98
CA LEU A 159 -9.28 3.37 11.29
C LEU A 159 -9.31 4.42 12.41
N GLY A 160 -8.55 4.23 13.49
CA GLY A 160 -8.46 5.19 14.60
C GLY A 160 -7.93 6.56 14.15
N ARG A 161 -6.90 6.57 13.27
CA ARG A 161 -6.40 7.82 12.67
C ARG A 161 -7.46 8.50 11.80
N MET A 162 -8.28 7.72 11.11
CA MET A 162 -9.37 8.25 10.30
C MET A 162 -10.44 8.89 11.18
N TYR A 163 -10.88 8.23 12.26
CA TYR A 163 -11.79 8.83 13.25
C TYR A 163 -11.24 10.14 13.81
N ALA A 164 -9.97 10.17 14.24
CA ALA A 164 -9.35 11.39 14.73
C ALA A 164 -9.36 12.52 13.69
N GLY A 165 -9.04 12.20 12.43
CA GLY A 165 -9.11 13.15 11.32
C GLY A 165 -10.51 13.70 11.09
N TYR A 166 -11.55 12.85 11.08
CA TYR A 166 -12.93 13.28 10.89
C TYR A 166 -13.45 14.10 12.06
N SER A 167 -13.10 13.77 13.31
CA SER A 167 -13.49 14.58 14.47
C SER A 167 -12.97 16.00 14.33
N ILE A 168 -11.70 16.18 13.97
CA ILE A 168 -11.10 17.50 13.74
C ILE A 168 -11.83 18.24 12.61
N ILE A 169 -12.15 17.55 11.51
CA ILE A 169 -12.85 18.17 10.37
C ILE A 169 -14.27 18.60 10.75
N ILE A 170 -15.00 17.82 11.56
CA ILE A 170 -16.33 18.21 12.03
C ILE A 170 -16.26 19.48 12.88
N PHE A 171 -15.33 19.54 13.83
CA PHE A 171 -15.12 20.75 14.64
C PHE A 171 -14.78 21.96 13.76
N LEU A 172 -13.86 21.78 12.80
CA LEU A 172 -13.44 22.84 11.89
C LEU A 172 -14.60 23.32 10.99
N SER A 173 -15.39 22.38 10.48
CA SER A 173 -16.58 22.62 9.65
C SER A 173 -17.65 23.38 10.41
N THR A 174 -17.91 22.98 11.66
CA THR A 174 -18.90 23.63 12.53
C THR A 174 -18.50 25.07 12.85
N SER A 175 -17.23 25.28 13.23
CA SER A 175 -16.68 26.62 13.49
C SER A 175 -16.72 27.50 12.24
N PHE A 176 -16.34 26.97 11.07
CA PHE A 176 -16.36 27.72 9.83
C PHE A 176 -17.79 28.11 9.41
N ASN A 177 -18.74 27.17 9.52
CA ASN A 177 -20.15 27.44 9.22
C ASN A 177 -20.74 28.49 10.18
N PHE A 178 -20.39 28.43 11.47
CA PHE A 178 -20.78 29.44 12.46
C PHE A 178 -20.25 30.83 12.08
N ILE A 179 -18.98 30.95 11.70
CA ILE A 179 -18.36 32.22 11.27
C ILE A 179 -19.07 32.76 10.03
N MET A 180 -19.29 31.92 9.02
CA MET A 180 -19.92 32.34 7.76
C MET A 180 -21.37 32.83 7.96
N THR A 181 -22.13 32.15 8.81
CA THR A 181 -23.54 32.49 9.04
C THR A 181 -23.71 33.66 10.00
N ARG A 182 -22.89 33.77 11.05
CA ARG A 182 -23.02 34.82 12.07
C ARG A 182 -22.25 36.10 11.77
N ILE A 183 -21.06 35.99 11.18
CA ILE A 183 -20.17 37.15 10.98
C ILE A 183 -20.30 37.67 9.55
N ALA A 184 -20.29 36.78 8.55
CA ALA A 184 -20.32 37.20 7.14
C ALA A 184 -21.75 37.42 6.59
N GLY A 185 -22.79 37.06 7.34
CA GLY A 185 -24.18 37.21 6.92
C GLY A 185 -24.55 36.38 5.68
N VAL A 186 -23.75 35.35 5.38
CA VAL A 186 -23.96 34.52 4.18
C VAL A 186 -25.20 33.64 4.40
N PRO A 187 -26.11 33.54 3.42
CA PRO A 187 -27.27 32.66 3.52
C PRO A 187 -26.86 31.21 3.84
N HIS A 188 -27.62 30.55 4.71
CA HIS A 188 -27.28 29.25 5.28
C HIS A 188 -26.93 28.19 4.21
N TYR A 189 -27.66 28.14 3.10
CA TYR A 189 -27.44 27.17 2.02
C TYR A 189 -26.11 27.39 1.28
N MET A 190 -25.70 28.65 1.06
CA MET A 190 -24.39 28.98 0.46
C MET A 190 -23.26 28.70 1.44
N ALA A 191 -23.42 29.08 2.71
CA ALA A 191 -22.44 28.78 3.75
C ALA A 191 -22.21 27.26 3.87
N TRP A 192 -23.30 26.47 3.84
CA TRP A 192 -23.23 25.01 3.85
C TRP A 192 -22.49 24.44 2.63
N ALA A 193 -22.83 24.88 1.41
CA ALA A 193 -22.19 24.42 0.18
C ALA A 193 -20.69 24.75 0.14
N ILE A 194 -20.31 25.98 0.53
CA ILE A 194 -18.91 26.40 0.62
C ILE A 194 -18.17 25.58 1.67
N THR A 195 -18.80 25.35 2.83
CA THR A 195 -18.23 24.53 3.91
C THR A 195 -17.99 23.09 3.44
N LEU A 196 -18.94 22.47 2.75
CA LEU A 196 -18.76 21.13 2.17
C LEU A 196 -17.63 21.07 1.15
N LEU A 197 -17.57 22.04 0.22
CA LEU A 197 -16.53 22.08 -0.78
C LEU A 197 -15.14 22.26 -0.15
N TRP A 198 -15.01 23.20 0.78
CA TRP A 198 -13.77 23.49 1.49
C TRP A 198 -13.31 22.29 2.35
N THR A 199 -14.21 21.73 3.15
CA THR A 199 -13.90 20.59 4.01
C THR A 199 -13.57 19.36 3.19
N GLY A 200 -14.18 19.15 2.02
CA GLY A 200 -13.81 18.08 1.09
C GLY A 200 -12.36 18.17 0.61
N VAL A 201 -11.90 19.39 0.25
CA VAL A 201 -10.51 19.65 -0.15
C VAL A 201 -9.55 19.44 1.01
N VAL A 202 -9.85 20.02 2.17
CA VAL A 202 -9.02 19.88 3.38
C VAL A 202 -8.93 18.42 3.81
N ASN A 203 -10.05 17.68 3.79
CA ASN A 203 -10.11 16.27 4.13
C ASN A 203 -9.18 15.45 3.23
N TYR A 204 -9.19 15.72 1.92
CA TYR A 204 -8.29 15.04 0.98
C TYR A 204 -6.82 15.26 1.34
N PHE A 205 -6.41 16.48 1.68
CA PHE A 205 -5.02 16.77 2.07
C PHE A 205 -4.63 16.11 3.39
N ILE A 206 -5.51 16.15 4.40
CA ILE A 206 -5.28 15.50 5.70
C ILE A 206 -5.14 13.99 5.50
N LEU A 207 -6.06 13.35 4.77
CA LEU A 207 -6.00 11.92 4.47
C LEU A 207 -4.74 11.56 3.69
N LYS A 208 -4.37 12.34 2.68
CA LYS A 208 -3.15 12.13 1.90
C LYS A 208 -1.90 12.19 2.79
N ARG A 209 -1.81 13.17 3.68
CA ARG A 209 -0.72 13.29 4.66
C ARG A 209 -0.72 12.12 5.64
N LEU A 210 -1.87 11.79 6.20
CA LEU A 210 -2.06 10.73 7.19
C LEU A 210 -1.65 9.35 6.64
N TRP A 211 -1.99 9.07 5.39
CA TRP A 211 -1.61 7.84 4.70
C TRP A 211 -0.12 7.81 4.36
N SER A 212 0.48 8.95 4.00
CA SER A 212 1.91 9.05 3.69
C SER A 212 2.81 8.80 4.91
N PHE A 213 2.38 9.22 6.12
CA PHE A 213 3.20 9.06 7.32
C PHE A 213 3.37 7.61 7.76
N GLY A 214 2.42 6.72 7.45
CA GLY A 214 2.54 5.29 7.79
C GLY A 214 3.70 4.58 7.08
N GLY A 215 4.15 5.08 5.92
CA GLY A 215 5.19 4.44 5.11
C GLY A 215 6.63 4.77 5.52
N GLN A 216 6.87 5.94 6.12
CA GLN A 216 8.24 6.41 6.41
C GLN A 216 8.88 5.64 7.56
N ASN A 217 8.15 5.45 8.67
CA ASN A 217 8.65 4.74 9.84
C ASN A 217 9.06 3.29 9.51
N ASN A 218 8.38 2.67 8.56
CA ASN A 218 8.70 1.30 8.15
C ASN A 218 9.94 1.21 7.26
N LYS A 219 10.25 2.25 6.48
CA LYS A 219 11.50 2.31 5.71
C LYS A 219 12.69 2.50 6.63
N GLU A 220 12.57 3.38 7.62
CA GLU A 220 13.62 3.60 8.63
C GLU A 220 13.88 2.35 9.46
N ASN A 221 12.83 1.68 9.96
CA ASN A 221 12.98 0.42 10.68
C ASN A 221 13.60 -0.69 9.83
N LYS A 222 13.22 -0.80 8.55
CA LYS A 222 13.84 -1.77 7.63
C LYS A 222 15.31 -1.43 7.36
N LYS A 223 15.63 -0.14 7.20
CA LYS A 223 17.01 0.33 7.01
C LYS A 223 17.86 0.02 8.24
N ALA A 224 17.38 0.37 9.44
CA ALA A 224 18.05 0.06 10.70
C ALA A 224 18.23 -1.46 10.90
N LYS A 225 17.22 -2.28 10.56
CA LYS A 225 17.33 -3.75 10.63
C LYS A 225 18.33 -4.30 9.62
N ALA A 226 18.36 -3.77 8.41
CA ALA A 226 19.33 -4.16 7.39
C ALA A 226 20.76 -3.74 7.76
N GLU A 227 20.94 -2.55 8.36
CA GLU A 227 22.23 -2.08 8.88
C GLU A 227 22.69 -2.92 10.06
N GLY A 228 21.81 -3.24 11.02
CA GLY A 228 22.10 -4.15 12.12
C GLY A 228 22.49 -5.56 11.65
N ALA A 229 21.81 -6.09 10.62
CA ALA A 229 22.16 -7.38 10.03
C ALA A 229 23.54 -7.36 9.36
N LYS A 230 23.87 -6.30 8.61
CA LYS A 230 25.22 -6.11 8.04
C LYS A 230 26.29 -6.03 9.12
N GLN A 231 25.99 -5.33 10.22
CA GLN A 231 26.91 -5.20 11.34
C GLN A 231 27.16 -6.55 12.04
N GLN A 232 26.12 -7.37 12.23
CA GLN A 232 26.29 -8.72 12.76
C GLN A 232 27.12 -9.62 11.84
N VAL A 233 26.90 -9.56 10.52
CA VAL A 233 27.70 -10.34 9.55
C VAL A 233 29.16 -9.88 9.57
N PHE A 234 29.41 -8.58 9.69
CA PHE A 234 30.76 -8.04 9.81
C PHE A 234 31.47 -8.51 11.10
N ILE A 235 30.77 -8.49 12.24
CA ILE A 235 31.31 -8.99 13.51
C ILE A 235 31.65 -10.48 13.40
N LYS A 236 30.73 -11.31 12.91
CA LYS A 236 30.97 -12.75 12.69
C LYS A 236 32.11 -13.04 11.73
N ARG A 237 32.32 -12.20 10.70
CA ARG A 237 33.46 -12.35 9.79
C ARG A 237 34.78 -12.07 10.52
N LYS A 238 34.82 -11.00 11.30
CA LYS A 238 35.99 -10.62 12.09
C LYS A 238 36.36 -11.67 13.15
N GLU A 239 35.36 -12.29 13.78
CA GLU A 239 35.57 -13.41 14.72
C GLU A 239 36.22 -14.62 14.04
N ARG A 240 35.72 -15.03 12.85
CA ARG A 240 36.34 -16.14 12.08
C ARG A 240 37.76 -15.83 11.63
N ASP A 241 38.02 -14.59 11.22
CA ASP A 241 39.37 -14.18 10.81
C ASP A 241 40.35 -14.20 12.01
N LEU A 242 39.87 -13.88 13.22
CA LEU A 242 40.65 -13.97 14.46
C LEU A 242 40.90 -15.43 14.88
N GLU A 243 39.90 -16.31 14.79
CA GLU A 243 40.07 -17.75 15.05
C GLU A 243 41.07 -18.38 14.08
N HIS A 244 40.95 -18.08 12.78
CA HIS A 244 41.89 -18.58 11.77
C HIS A 244 43.32 -18.06 12.00
N GLY A 245 43.47 -16.78 12.39
CA GLY A 245 44.76 -16.20 12.73
C GLY A 245 45.38 -16.75 14.03
N ALA A 246 44.58 -17.31 14.94
CA ALA A 246 45.07 -17.99 16.14
C ALA A 246 45.58 -19.41 15.78
N ASP A 247 44.83 -20.13 14.95
CA ASP A 247 45.19 -21.48 14.49
C ASP A 247 46.49 -21.50 13.68
N VAL A 248 46.64 -20.57 12.73
CA VAL A 248 47.89 -20.38 11.97
C VAL A 248 49.08 -20.10 12.89
N ARG A 249 48.88 -19.34 13.97
CA ARG A 249 49.94 -19.04 14.95
C ARG A 249 50.36 -20.27 15.74
N ASN A 250 49.40 -21.09 16.17
CA ASN A 250 49.67 -22.35 16.88
C ASN A 250 50.43 -23.33 15.97
N HIS A 251 50.00 -23.49 14.72
CA HIS A 251 50.66 -24.35 13.75
C HIS A 251 52.08 -23.88 13.41
N LEU A 252 52.34 -22.56 13.36
CA LEU A 252 53.69 -22.02 13.20
C LEU A 252 54.57 -22.28 14.44
N GLY A 253 53.99 -22.29 15.64
CA GLY A 253 54.66 -22.65 16.89
C GLY A 253 55.19 -24.08 16.84
N GLU A 254 54.32 -25.04 16.49
CA GLU A 254 54.69 -26.46 16.39
C GLU A 254 55.79 -26.72 15.34
N LEU A 255 55.76 -26.02 14.20
CA LEU A 255 56.81 -26.13 13.18
C LEU A 255 58.16 -25.62 13.69
N LYS A 256 58.18 -24.55 14.48
CA LYS A 256 59.42 -24.04 15.09
C LYS A 256 59.99 -25.02 16.09
N ASP A 257 59.15 -25.61 16.94
CA ASP A 257 59.60 -26.58 17.95
C ASP A 257 60.12 -27.88 17.31
N SER A 258 59.44 -28.38 16.26
CA SER A 258 59.90 -29.54 15.49
C SER A 258 61.25 -29.28 14.80
N THR A 259 61.45 -28.06 14.28
CA THR A 259 62.73 -27.66 13.65
C THR A 259 63.85 -27.54 14.68
N ALA A 260 63.56 -27.02 15.88
CA ALA A 260 64.52 -26.93 16.98
C ALA A 260 64.97 -28.32 17.46
N ASN A 261 64.02 -29.25 17.62
CA ASN A 261 64.32 -30.63 18.03
C ASN A 261 65.22 -31.37 17.02
N ARG A 262 64.99 -31.16 15.71
CA ARG A 262 65.87 -31.72 14.67
C ARG A 262 67.30 -31.17 14.71
N ARG A 263 67.51 -29.92 15.12
CA ARG A 263 68.86 -29.34 15.25
C ARG A 263 69.59 -29.97 16.44
N SER A 264 68.94 -30.10 17.60
CA SER A 264 69.51 -30.76 18.77
C SER A 264 69.99 -32.19 18.45
N LEU A 265 69.15 -33.00 17.79
CA LEU A 265 69.51 -34.37 17.39
C LEU A 265 70.71 -34.41 16.43
N LYS A 266 70.86 -33.39 15.58
CA LYS A 266 71.97 -33.30 14.64
C LYS A 266 73.28 -32.93 15.34
N ASP A 267 73.20 -32.05 16.32
CA ASP A 267 74.36 -31.65 17.14
C ASP A 267 74.84 -32.84 18.01
N ASP A 268 73.92 -33.61 18.59
CA ASP A 268 74.25 -34.82 19.37
C ASP A 268 74.91 -35.91 18.49
N ALA A 269 74.43 -36.09 17.26
CA ALA A 269 75.01 -37.03 16.31
C ALA A 269 76.42 -36.60 15.86
N GLU A 270 76.66 -35.29 15.68
CA GLU A 270 78.00 -34.77 15.34
C GLU A 270 78.99 -34.92 16.51
N ILE A 271 78.54 -34.72 17.75
CA ILE A 271 79.36 -34.98 18.94
C ILE A 271 79.76 -36.45 19.01
N HIS A 272 78.82 -37.39 18.84
CA HIS A 272 79.14 -38.83 18.85
C HIS A 272 80.14 -39.24 17.76
N ALA A 273 80.05 -38.64 16.57
CA ALA A 273 80.96 -38.91 15.46
C ALA A 273 82.40 -38.41 15.71
N ARG A 274 82.61 -37.42 16.60
CA ARG A 274 83.97 -36.91 16.94
C ARG A 274 84.69 -37.72 18.01
N PHE A 275 83.99 -38.55 18.78
CA PHE A 275 84.56 -39.35 19.87
C PHE A 275 84.67 -40.86 19.56
N SER A 276 84.36 -41.26 18.32
CA SER A 276 84.57 -42.61 17.79
C SER A 276 85.80 -42.65 16.89
#